data_AF-A0A133ZZ85-F1
#
_entry.id   AF-A0A133ZZ85-F1
#
_cell.length_a   1.000
_cell.length_b   1.000
_cell.length_c   1.000
_cell.angle_alpha   90.00
_cell.angle_beta   90.00
_cell.angle_gamma   90.00
#
_symmetry.space_group_name_H-M   'P 1'
#
loop_
_entity.id
_entity.type
_entity.pdbx_description
1 polymer ?
#
loop_
_entity_poly.entity_id
_entity_poly.type
_entity_poly.pdbx_seq_one_letter_code
_entity_poly.pdbx_strand_id
1 'polypeptide(L)'
;MITLSKEDKEKIRIFSGSSSKELSKKIAEYLEIDLSSNQIVKFADGETFVKSNESIRGCKVFVIQSTSKPVNESLMELLIFIDALRRASAREITAVIPYYGYARQDRK
;
A
#
# COMPACT_ATOMS: atom_id res chain seq x y z
N MET A 1 -17.78 0.81 -18.10
CA MET A 1 -17.24 1.55 -16.94
C MET A 1 -17.49 0.66 -15.72
N ILE A 2 -16.46 0.27 -14.97
CA ILE A 2 -16.66 -0.58 -13.78
C ILE A 2 -17.21 0.33 -12.70
N THR A 3 -18.47 0.15 -12.31
CA THR A 3 -19.10 0.93 -11.24
C THR A 3 -19.08 0.11 -9.95
N LEU A 4 -18.27 0.54 -8.98
CA LEU A 4 -18.25 -0.05 -7.64
C LEU A 4 -19.53 0.32 -6.89
N SER A 5 -20.09 -0.62 -6.13
CA SER A 5 -21.24 -0.32 -5.29
C SER A 5 -20.83 0.59 -4.13
N LYS A 6 -21.82 1.27 -3.51
CA LYS A 6 -21.55 2.09 -2.31
C LYS A 6 -20.95 1.26 -1.18
N GLU A 7 -21.41 0.03 -1.00
CA GLU A 7 -20.91 -0.88 0.03
C GLU A 7 -19.47 -1.32 -0.24
N ASP A 8 -19.09 -1.50 -1.51
CA ASP A 8 -17.69 -1.78 -1.89
C ASP A 8 -16.78 -0.60 -1.53
N LYS A 9 -17.21 0.63 -1.83
CA LYS A 9 -16.43 1.85 -1.53
C LYS A 9 -16.22 2.06 -0.02
N GLU A 10 -17.14 1.60 0.83
CA GLU A 10 -17.00 1.67 2.29
C GLU A 10 -16.04 0.59 2.85
N LYS A 11 -15.96 -0.57 2.18
CA LYS A 11 -15.16 -1.72 2.64
C LYS A 11 -13.77 -1.80 2.00
N ILE A 12 -13.50 -1.02 0.96
CA ILE A 12 -12.21 -0.94 0.28
C ILE A 12 -11.38 0.22 0.85
N ARG A 13 -10.11 -0.06 1.12
CA ARG A 13 -9.11 0.94 1.55
C ARG A 13 -7.91 0.88 0.63
N ILE A 14 -7.45 2.04 0.17
CA ILE A 14 -6.31 2.17 -0.75
C ILE A 14 -5.22 2.94 -0.04
N PHE A 15 -4.11 2.29 0.25
CA PHE A 15 -2.92 2.90 0.83
C PHE A 15 -1.84 3.10 -0.22
N SER A 16 -1.01 4.10 0.03
CA SER A 16 0.15 4.39 -0.79
C SER A 16 1.44 4.26 0.00
N GLY A 17 2.39 3.51 -0.55
CA GLY A 17 3.77 3.57 -0.11
C GLY A 17 4.49 4.82 -0.65
N SER A 18 5.71 5.05 -0.18
CA SER A 18 6.51 6.23 -0.50
C SER A 18 6.90 6.33 -1.98
N SER A 19 7.04 5.19 -2.67
CA SER A 19 7.50 5.14 -4.07
C SER A 19 6.40 5.43 -5.10
N SER A 20 5.12 5.41 -4.71
CA SER A 20 3.98 5.37 -5.65
C SER A 20 2.89 6.39 -5.33
N LYS A 21 3.17 7.43 -4.52
CA LYS A 21 2.19 8.46 -4.10
C LYS A 21 1.33 9.03 -5.23
N GLU A 22 1.96 9.48 -6.31
CA GLU A 22 1.25 10.09 -7.44
C GLU A 22 0.35 9.08 -8.17
N LEU A 23 0.86 7.88 -8.44
CA LEU A 23 0.10 6.83 -9.11
C LEU A 23 -1.09 6.36 -8.26
N SER A 24 -0.87 6.18 -6.95
CA SER A 24 -1.94 5.80 -6.02
C SER A 24 -3.05 6.84 -5.98
N LYS A 25 -2.71 8.14 -6.03
CA LYS A 25 -3.69 9.21 -6.09
C LYS A 25 -4.54 9.13 -7.37
N LYS A 26 -3.91 8.92 -8.53
CA LYS A 26 -4.62 8.76 -9.82
C LYS A 26 -5.54 7.53 -9.82
N ILE A 27 -5.09 6.42 -9.23
CA ILE A 27 -5.90 5.19 -9.11
C ILE A 27 -7.11 5.44 -8.19
N ALA A 28 -6.89 6.09 -7.05
CA ALA A 28 -7.95 6.44 -6.09
C ALA A 28 -9.00 7.36 -6.73
N GLU A 29 -8.57 8.40 -7.45
CA GLU A 29 -9.43 9.31 -8.21
C GLU A 29 -10.22 8.56 -9.30
N TYR A 30 -9.58 7.67 -10.06
CA TYR A 30 -10.24 6.87 -11.10
C TYR A 30 -11.33 5.94 -10.53
N LEU A 31 -11.14 5.40 -9.33
CA LEU A 31 -12.08 4.51 -8.66
C LEU A 31 -13.12 5.26 -7.81
N GLU A 32 -13.02 6.58 -7.71
CA GLU A 32 -13.83 7.42 -6.84
C GLU A 32 -13.83 6.92 -5.38
N ILE A 33 -12.65 6.57 -4.88
CA ILE A 33 -12.38 6.16 -3.49
C ILE A 33 -11.30 7.08 -2.94
N ASP A 34 -11.46 7.52 -1.68
CA ASP A 34 -10.44 8.34 -1.03
C ASP A 34 -9.17 7.53 -0.75
N LEU A 35 -8.01 8.16 -0.96
CA LEU A 35 -6.73 7.57 -0.58
C LEU A 35 -6.64 7.56 0.96
N SER A 36 -6.47 6.37 1.52
CA SER A 36 -6.37 6.14 2.96
C SER A 36 -5.19 6.87 3.58
N SER A 37 -5.41 7.46 4.74
CA SER A 37 -4.37 8.19 5.48
C SER A 37 -3.44 7.22 6.21
N ASN A 38 -2.15 7.31 5.93
CA ASN A 38 -1.10 6.56 6.61
C ASN A 38 0.09 7.44 6.97
N GLN A 39 0.82 6.99 7.98
CA GLN A 39 2.08 7.58 8.40
C GLN A 39 3.21 6.60 8.06
N ILE A 40 4.23 7.11 7.36
CA ILE A 40 5.49 6.41 7.11
C ILE A 40 6.59 7.31 7.63
N VAL A 41 7.37 6.80 8.59
CA VAL A 41 8.48 7.52 9.22
C VAL A 41 9.76 6.73 8.98
N LYS A 42 10.83 7.43 8.62
CA LYS A 42 12.18 6.88 8.66
C LYS A 42 12.89 7.41 9.90
N PHE A 43 13.36 6.53 10.76
CA PHE A 43 14.15 6.88 11.94
C PHE A 43 15.59 7.19 11.55
N ALA A 44 16.35 7.78 12.48
CA ALA A 44 17.72 8.24 12.22
C ALA A 44 18.71 7.10 11.95
N ASP A 45 18.40 5.89 12.43
CA ASP A 45 19.14 4.64 12.18
C ASP A 45 18.76 3.96 10.86
N GLY A 46 17.78 4.50 10.12
CA GLY A 46 17.31 3.97 8.85
C GLY A 46 16.13 2.99 8.96
N GLU A 47 15.66 2.69 10.18
CA GLU A 47 14.46 1.89 10.36
C GLU A 47 13.21 2.60 9.82
N THR A 48 12.26 1.80 9.33
CA THR A 48 11.00 2.31 8.77
C THR A 48 9.83 1.93 9.69
N PHE A 49 9.06 2.93 10.07
CA PHE A 49 7.81 2.76 10.81
C PHE A 49 6.62 3.08 9.92
N VAL A 50 5.60 2.22 9.96
CA VAL A 50 4.36 2.41 9.22
C VAL A 50 3.15 2.24 10.14
N LYS A 51 2.18 3.14 10.00
CA LYS A 51 0.91 3.10 10.73
C LYS A 51 -0.25 3.59 9.86
N SER A 52 -1.38 2.89 9.92
CA SER A 52 -2.66 3.40 9.41
C SER A 52 -3.25 4.42 10.39
N ASN A 53 -3.73 5.56 9.88
CA ASN A 53 -4.39 6.57 10.71
C ASN A 53 -5.90 6.33 10.86
N GLU A 54 -6.43 5.33 10.16
CA GLU A 54 -7.84 4.95 10.23
C GLU A 54 -8.02 3.46 10.56
N SER A 55 -9.23 3.12 11.01
CA SER A 55 -9.61 1.73 11.25
C SER A 55 -9.81 1.00 9.92
N ILE A 56 -9.10 -0.12 9.78
CA ILE A 56 -9.13 -0.99 8.59
C ILE A 56 -9.64 -2.40 8.92
N ARG A 57 -10.21 -2.58 10.13
CA ARG A 57 -10.69 -3.88 10.60
C ARG A 57 -11.79 -4.39 9.67
N GLY A 58 -11.59 -5.59 9.11
CA GLY A 58 -12.57 -6.22 8.23
C GLY A 58 -12.61 -5.65 6.79
N CYS A 59 -11.81 -4.63 6.49
CA CYS A 59 -11.72 -4.04 5.14
C CYS A 59 -10.85 -4.88 4.20
N LYS A 60 -11.12 -4.76 2.90
CA LYS A 60 -10.21 -5.16 1.84
C LYS A 60 -9.22 -4.03 1.58
N VAL A 61 -7.95 -4.32 1.71
CA VAL A 61 -6.90 -3.30 1.70
C VAL A 61 -5.99 -3.50 0.50
N PHE A 62 -5.76 -2.44 -0.27
CA PHE A 62 -4.83 -2.40 -1.39
C PHE A 62 -3.67 -1.50 -1.02
N VAL A 63 -2.44 -2.03 -1.06
CA VAL A 63 -1.22 -1.24 -0.84
C VAL A 63 -0.52 -1.08 -2.17
N ILE A 64 -0.48 0.16 -2.68
CA ILE A 64 0.17 0.47 -3.94
C ILE A 64 1.59 0.94 -3.64
N GLN A 65 2.57 0.12 -4.04
CA GLN A 65 3.98 0.39 -3.80
C GLN A 65 4.83 -0.33 -4.85
N SER A 66 5.61 0.44 -5.59
CA SER A 66 6.67 -0.09 -6.43
C SER A 66 7.89 -0.45 -5.59
N THR A 67 8.61 -1.50 -6.00
CA THR A 67 9.91 -1.84 -5.42
C THR A 67 11.03 -1.25 -6.30
N SER A 68 10.90 0.04 -6.62
CA SER A 68 11.85 0.82 -7.43
C SER A 68 12.91 1.51 -6.54
N LYS A 69 13.84 2.27 -7.14
CA LYS A 69 14.97 2.87 -6.39
C LYS A 69 14.44 3.85 -5.31
N PRO A 70 14.87 3.73 -4.04
CA PRO A 70 15.81 2.74 -3.50
C PRO A 70 15.11 1.40 -3.18
N VAL A 71 15.59 0.32 -3.82
CA VAL A 71 14.82 -0.95 -4.00
C VAL A 71 14.59 -1.68 -2.69
N ASN A 72 15.63 -1.81 -1.86
CA ASN A 72 15.55 -2.56 -0.60
C ASN A 72 14.66 -1.85 0.42
N GLU A 73 14.78 -0.53 0.50
CA GLU A 73 14.00 0.31 1.39
C GLU A 73 12.53 0.30 0.98
N SER A 74 12.24 0.37 -0.33
CA SER A 74 10.86 0.31 -0.83
C SER A 74 10.22 -1.06 -0.59
N LEU A 75 11.00 -2.15 -0.71
CA LEU A 75 10.58 -3.51 -0.39
C LEU A 75 10.35 -3.68 1.12
N MET A 76 11.30 -3.25 1.96
CA MET A 76 11.16 -3.32 3.41
C MET A 76 9.98 -2.49 3.92
N GLU A 77 9.78 -1.29 3.38
CA GLU A 77 8.62 -0.46 3.67
C GLU A 77 7.32 -1.21 3.34
N LEU A 78 7.23 -1.87 2.18
CA LEU A 78 6.05 -2.66 1.80
C LEU A 78 5.77 -3.79 2.79
N LEU A 79 6.80 -4.55 3.17
CA LEU A 79 6.68 -5.68 4.11
C LEU A 79 6.21 -5.20 5.49
N ILE A 80 6.79 -4.10 6.00
CA ILE A 80 6.40 -3.48 7.28
C ILE A 80 4.97 -2.93 7.20
N PHE A 81 4.58 -2.36 6.07
CA PHE A 81 3.21 -1.90 5.83
C PHE A 81 2.21 -3.07 5.91
N ILE A 82 2.48 -4.16 5.19
CA ILE A 82 1.63 -5.37 5.19
C ILE A 82 1.51 -5.93 6.61
N ASP A 83 2.62 -6.00 7.35
CA ASP A 83 2.61 -6.45 8.74
C ASP A 83 1.73 -5.55 9.63
N ALA A 84 1.86 -4.23 9.51
CA ALA A 84 1.05 -3.28 10.26
C ALA A 84 -0.45 -3.44 9.97
N LEU A 85 -0.83 -3.63 8.70
CA LEU A 85 -2.22 -3.85 8.27
C LEU A 85 -2.76 -5.20 8.75
N ARG A 86 -1.93 -6.25 8.74
CA ARG A 86 -2.30 -7.55 9.27
C ARG A 86 -2.60 -7.46 10.77
N ARG A 87 -1.74 -6.80 11.55
CA ARG A 87 -1.95 -6.58 13.00
C ARG A 87 -3.18 -5.70 13.28
N ALA A 88 -3.52 -4.78 12.38
CA ALA A 88 -4.74 -3.99 12.44
C ALA A 88 -6.01 -4.75 11.97
N SER A 89 -5.93 -6.07 11.74
CA SER A 89 -7.05 -6.96 11.41
C SER A 89 -7.74 -6.65 10.07
N ALA A 90 -6.97 -6.29 9.05
CA ALA A 90 -7.45 -6.28 7.67
C ALA A 90 -8.06 -7.64 7.30
N ARG A 91 -9.17 -7.65 6.56
CA ARG A 91 -9.76 -8.91 6.05
C ARG A 91 -8.91 -9.51 4.95
N GLU A 92 -8.41 -8.66 4.08
CA GLU A 92 -7.65 -9.04 2.88
C GLU A 92 -6.63 -7.94 2.60
N ILE A 93 -5.40 -8.33 2.25
CA ILE A 93 -4.32 -7.40 1.93
C ILE A 93 -3.80 -7.77 0.53
N THR A 94 -3.99 -6.87 -0.43
CA THR A 94 -3.48 -7.00 -1.79
C THR A 94 -2.34 -6.01 -2.01
N ALA A 95 -1.14 -6.51 -2.30
CA ALA A 95 -0.02 -5.68 -2.71
C ALA A 95 -0.09 -5.43 -4.22
N VAL A 96 -0.25 -4.18 -4.62
CA VAL A 96 -0.18 -3.74 -6.02
C VAL A 96 1.23 -3.20 -6.25
N ILE A 97 2.02 -3.92 -7.04
CA ILE A 97 3.44 -3.62 -7.28
C ILE A 97 3.63 -3.27 -8.76
N PRO A 98 3.45 -1.98 -9.18
CA PRO A 98 3.53 -1.57 -10.58
C PRO A 98 4.89 -1.86 -11.23
N TYR A 99 5.97 -1.64 -10.48
CA TYR A 99 7.32 -2.04 -10.86
C TYR A 99 7.86 -3.03 -9.83
N TYR A 100 8.14 -4.25 -10.29
CA TYR A 100 8.69 -5.32 -9.46
C TYR A 100 10.23 -5.33 -9.55
N GLY A 101 10.88 -4.70 -8.57
CA GLY A 101 12.32 -4.81 -8.35
C GLY A 101 12.75 -6.27 -8.16
N TYR A 102 14.03 -6.54 -8.38
CA TYR A 102 14.60 -7.91 -8.38
C TYR A 102 14.03 -8.89 -9.42
N ALA A 103 13.08 -8.49 -10.27
CA ALA A 103 12.49 -9.35 -11.30
C ALA A 103 13.51 -9.98 -12.28
N ARG A 104 14.70 -9.39 -12.42
CA ARG A 104 15.77 -9.88 -13.31
C ARG A 104 16.62 -11.01 -12.71
N GLN A 105 16.42 -11.34 -11.43
CA GLN A 105 17.10 -12.45 -10.74
C GLN A 105 16.28 -13.75 -10.78
N ASP A 106 15.50 -13.93 -11.85
CA ASP A 106 14.68 -15.13 -12.08
C ASP A 106 15.51 -16.35 -12.51
N ARG A 107 16.79 -16.15 -12.85
CA ARG A 107 17.70 -17.18 -13.38
C ARG A 107 19.03 -17.17 -12.63
N LYS A 108 19.69 -18.34 -12.58
CA LYS A 108 21.04 -18.53 -12.04
C LYS A 108 22.10 -18.05 -13.01
#